data_AF-A0A3L7ZQM6-F1
#
_entry.id   AF-A0A3L7ZQM6-F1
#
_cell.length_a   1.000
_cell.length_b   1.000
_cell.length_c   1.000
_cell.angle_alpha   90.00
_cell.angle_beta   90.00
_cell.angle_gamma   90.00
#
_symmetry.space_group_name_H-M   'P 1'
#
loop_
_entity.id
_entity.type
_entity.pdbx_description
1 polymer ?
#
loop_
_entity_poly.entity_id
_entity_poly.type
_entity_poly.pdbx_seq_one_letter_code
_entity_poly.pdbx_strand_id
1 'polypeptide(L)'
;MKDEIASKIYVNLSRGEKGHDSCTEYSSMLHDMVHGHMLYDTVDFVLNQKDVPEIDLLAEVSPYLMNRSDCIGNDGLPYVRGKYKGYNVYVNTHILKINACSLCKYYYGINMHDFPLEDVRKAIERIGEDLNIPMDKVIVTRLDLAMDLELQRSPIEYFNRMLDLPYFRCHSYSTGITFQTAEKELLFYDKGKEQGSNNKNIARCEFRIKKVRRCFGGSVTASMLYDPSFWNDLLDRFLSCYSKVKVSKESLPLDKINGIKILKDCALCDYVNRNGFDPLRSGFKARVRDGELAQRACKSIIEKIKKCCFSSQGKDVGPEIEEFDVKFRSFLKLKRFD
;
A
#
# COMPACT_ATOMS: atom_id res chain seq x y z
N MET A 1 -23.67 -14.50 -23.35
CA MET A 1 -22.56 -15.47 -23.48
C MET A 1 -21.28 -15.02 -22.75
N LYS A 2 -21.03 -13.72 -22.53
CA LYS A 2 -19.95 -13.24 -21.63
C LYS A 2 -20.36 -13.17 -20.13
N ASP A 3 -21.65 -13.08 -19.83
CA ASP A 3 -22.16 -13.00 -18.44
C ASP A 3 -22.25 -14.35 -17.71
N GLU A 4 -22.13 -15.45 -18.44
CA GLU A 4 -22.27 -16.81 -17.89
C GLU A 4 -20.98 -17.35 -17.25
N ILE A 5 -19.82 -16.81 -17.65
CA ILE A 5 -18.51 -17.19 -17.13
C ILE A 5 -18.26 -16.50 -15.78
N ALA A 6 -18.59 -15.21 -15.66
CA ALA A 6 -18.45 -14.47 -14.39
C ALA A 6 -19.38 -15.03 -13.30
N SER A 7 -20.60 -15.45 -13.66
CA SER A 7 -21.55 -16.04 -12.70
C SER A 7 -21.11 -17.40 -12.18
N LYS A 8 -20.37 -18.21 -12.95
CA LYS A 8 -19.82 -19.50 -12.49
C LYS A 8 -18.68 -19.34 -11.48
N ILE A 9 -17.90 -18.25 -11.57
CA ILE A 9 -16.82 -17.95 -10.61
C ILE A 9 -17.41 -17.64 -9.22
N TYR A 10 -18.55 -16.96 -9.16
CA TYR A 10 -19.17 -16.56 -7.89
C TYR A 10 -19.80 -17.74 -7.11
N VAL A 11 -20.35 -18.73 -7.82
CA VAL A 11 -21.06 -19.86 -7.18
C VAL A 11 -20.09 -20.86 -6.55
N ASN A 12 -18.90 -21.08 -7.12
CA ASN A 12 -17.94 -22.06 -6.61
C ASN A 12 -17.12 -21.57 -5.40
N LEU A 13 -17.05 -20.26 -5.15
CA LEU A 13 -16.37 -19.71 -3.98
C LEU A 13 -17.13 -19.94 -2.65
N SER A 14 -18.42 -20.31 -2.71
CA SER A 14 -19.30 -20.44 -1.54
C SER A 14 -19.63 -21.86 -1.12
N ARG A 15 -19.26 -22.86 -1.92
CA ARG A 15 -19.50 -24.28 -1.64
C ARG A 15 -18.20 -25.06 -1.78
N GLY A 16 -17.45 -25.15 -0.69
CA GLY A 16 -16.38 -26.13 -0.59
C GLY A 16 -17.00 -27.52 -0.56
N GLU A 17 -17.01 -28.23 -1.69
CA GLU A 17 -17.08 -29.69 -1.69
C GLU A 17 -16.59 -30.30 -3.02
N LYS A 18 -15.56 -31.16 -2.86
CA LYS A 18 -15.16 -32.34 -3.65
C LYS A 18 -14.52 -32.16 -5.04
N GLY A 19 -13.19 -32.24 -5.03
CA GLY A 19 -12.44 -33.40 -5.56
C GLY A 19 -12.59 -33.73 -7.05
N HIS A 20 -11.81 -33.05 -7.89
CA HIS A 20 -11.26 -33.57 -9.14
C HIS A 20 -10.08 -32.67 -9.54
N ASP A 21 -9.11 -33.18 -10.31
CA ASP A 21 -7.85 -32.56 -10.74
C ASP A 21 -7.98 -31.17 -11.44
N SER A 22 -8.42 -30.16 -10.70
CA SER A 22 -8.66 -28.80 -11.19
C SER A 22 -7.62 -27.80 -10.68
N CYS A 23 -6.65 -28.23 -9.86
CA CYS A 23 -5.66 -27.29 -9.30
C CYS A 23 -4.73 -26.70 -10.36
N THR A 24 -4.43 -27.43 -11.43
CA THR A 24 -3.45 -27.01 -12.45
C THR A 24 -4.04 -26.01 -13.46
N GLU A 25 -5.27 -26.23 -13.93
CA GLU A 25 -5.95 -25.30 -14.86
C GLU A 25 -6.45 -24.02 -14.17
N TYR A 26 -6.90 -24.09 -12.91
CA TYR A 26 -7.27 -22.89 -12.15
C TYR A 26 -6.03 -22.06 -11.80
N SER A 27 -4.89 -22.71 -11.51
CA SER A 27 -3.62 -22.01 -11.28
C SER A 27 -3.12 -21.31 -12.55
N SER A 28 -3.27 -21.91 -13.74
CA SER A 28 -2.85 -21.26 -14.99
C SER A 28 -3.77 -20.11 -15.39
N MET A 29 -5.10 -20.23 -15.20
CA MET A 29 -6.03 -19.12 -15.43
C MET A 29 -5.82 -17.95 -14.44
N LEU A 30 -5.51 -18.23 -13.17
CA LEU A 30 -5.13 -17.19 -12.19
C LEU A 30 -3.80 -16.53 -12.53
N HIS A 31 -2.84 -17.29 -13.05
CA HIS A 31 -1.53 -16.80 -13.46
C HIS A 31 -1.61 -15.92 -14.71
N ASP A 32 -2.51 -16.22 -15.65
CA ASP A 32 -2.76 -15.39 -16.85
C ASP A 32 -3.71 -14.20 -16.58
N MET A 33 -4.49 -14.21 -15.50
CA MET A 33 -5.41 -13.12 -15.13
C MET A 33 -4.80 -12.02 -14.26
N VAL A 34 -3.62 -12.24 -13.66
CA VAL A 34 -3.03 -11.30 -12.70
C VAL A 34 -1.59 -10.97 -13.10
N HIS A 35 -1.45 -10.14 -14.13
CA HIS A 35 -0.20 -9.42 -14.38
C HIS A 35 -0.01 -8.34 -13.31
N GLY A 36 0.92 -8.57 -12.39
CA GLY A 36 1.20 -7.66 -11.30
C GLY A 36 2.57 -7.92 -10.71
N HIS A 37 3.13 -6.90 -10.08
CA HIS A 37 4.41 -7.01 -9.38
C HIS A 37 4.22 -6.74 -7.89
N MET A 38 4.90 -7.50 -7.04
CA MET A 38 5.00 -7.21 -5.61
C MET A 38 6.45 -7.09 -5.18
N LEU A 39 6.76 -6.04 -4.41
CA LEU A 39 8.09 -5.84 -3.87
C LEU A 39 8.09 -4.95 -2.62
N TYR A 40 9.17 -5.04 -1.85
CA TYR A 40 9.54 -4.04 -0.86
C TYR A 40 10.03 -2.78 -1.57
N ASP A 41 9.15 -1.81 -1.75
CA ASP A 41 9.44 -0.58 -2.50
C ASP A 41 10.47 0.28 -1.78
N THR A 42 10.32 0.41 -0.46
CA THR A 42 11.23 1.16 0.41
C THR A 42 11.39 0.47 1.76
N VAL A 43 12.62 0.38 2.24
CA VAL A 43 12.99 -0.09 3.58
C VAL A 43 13.97 0.90 4.21
N ASP A 44 13.79 1.22 5.48
CA ASP A 44 14.77 2.01 6.26
C ASP A 44 15.37 1.15 7.38
N PHE A 45 16.70 1.12 7.43
CA PHE A 45 17.49 0.32 8.36
C PHE A 45 18.15 1.17 9.43
N VAL A 46 18.22 0.62 10.65
CA VAL A 46 18.91 1.21 11.80
C VAL A 46 19.72 0.14 12.52
N LEU A 47 20.99 0.41 12.79
CA LEU A 47 21.84 -0.39 13.68
C LEU A 47 22.36 0.50 14.80
N ASN A 48 22.18 0.11 16.06
CA ASN A 48 22.73 0.86 17.19
C ASN A 48 24.12 0.32 17.53
N GLN A 49 25.05 1.24 17.78
CA GLN A 49 26.43 0.93 18.18
C GLN A 49 26.50 0.00 19.40
N LYS A 50 25.61 0.19 20.37
CA LYS A 50 25.52 -0.64 21.58
C LYS A 50 25.23 -2.12 21.32
N ASP A 51 24.63 -2.45 20.17
CA ASP A 51 24.26 -3.81 19.81
C ASP A 51 25.44 -4.53 19.11
N VAL A 52 26.46 -3.78 18.71
CA VAL A 52 27.69 -4.21 18.02
C VAL A 52 28.94 -3.53 18.61
N PRO A 53 29.24 -3.70 19.92
CA PRO A 53 30.40 -3.07 20.55
C PRO A 53 31.75 -3.45 19.92
N GLU A 54 31.79 -4.53 19.14
CA GLU A 54 32.96 -5.04 18.43
C GLU A 54 33.32 -4.27 17.14
N ILE A 55 32.39 -3.48 16.58
CA ILE A 55 32.59 -2.73 15.32
C ILE A 55 32.45 -1.24 15.61
N ASP A 56 33.46 -0.42 15.32
CA ASP A 56 33.28 1.04 15.29
C ASP A 56 32.49 1.41 14.03
N LEU A 57 31.17 1.59 14.14
CA LEU A 57 30.30 1.83 12.98
C LEU A 57 30.72 3.07 12.19
N LEU A 58 31.21 4.10 12.88
CA LEU A 58 31.63 5.33 12.22
C LEU A 58 32.88 5.10 11.39
N ALA A 59 33.89 4.43 11.94
CA ALA A 59 35.12 4.12 11.22
C ALA A 59 34.90 3.09 10.11
N GLU A 60 34.07 2.07 10.37
CA GLU A 60 33.83 0.95 9.45
C GLU A 60 33.03 1.38 8.23
N VAL A 61 31.93 2.12 8.42
CA VAL A 61 30.99 2.42 7.31
C VAL A 61 31.43 3.63 6.49
N SER A 62 32.08 4.63 7.10
CA SER A 62 32.40 5.89 6.42
C SER A 62 33.23 5.76 5.13
N PRO A 63 34.21 4.84 5.02
CA PRO A 63 34.98 4.63 3.79
C PRO A 63 34.15 4.22 2.57
N TYR A 64 32.98 3.61 2.78
CA TYR A 64 32.09 3.13 1.72
C TYR A 64 31.15 4.22 1.15
N LEU A 65 31.17 5.43 1.73
CA LEU A 65 30.22 6.48 1.40
C LEU A 65 30.72 7.41 0.29
N MET A 66 29.93 7.53 -0.77
CA MET A 66 30.07 8.55 -1.80
C MET A 66 29.44 9.88 -1.37
N ASN A 67 29.91 10.99 -1.96
CA ASN A 67 29.42 12.35 -1.65
C ASN A 67 29.41 12.61 -0.13
N ARG A 68 30.46 12.13 0.54
CA ARG A 68 30.62 12.14 1.98
C ARG A 68 30.78 13.57 2.50
N SER A 69 30.11 13.85 3.61
CA SER A 69 30.27 15.05 4.42
C SER A 69 30.55 14.64 5.85
N ASP A 70 31.76 14.95 6.32
CA ASP A 70 32.15 14.84 7.72
C ASP A 70 31.66 16.08 8.48
N CYS A 71 31.02 15.87 9.62
CA CYS A 71 30.42 16.94 10.38
C CYS A 71 30.59 16.70 11.87
N ILE A 72 30.48 17.78 12.64
CA ILE A 72 30.38 17.75 14.09
C ILE A 72 28.96 18.18 14.48
N GLY A 73 28.30 17.37 15.30
CA GLY A 73 26.97 17.68 15.83
C GLY A 73 27.01 18.80 16.87
N ASN A 74 25.84 19.32 17.23
CA ASN A 74 25.72 20.33 18.29
C ASN A 74 26.15 19.79 19.67
N ASP A 75 26.19 18.47 19.83
CA ASP A 75 26.68 17.73 20.99
C ASP A 75 28.21 17.53 20.97
N GLY A 76 28.92 18.06 19.96
CA GLY A 76 30.36 17.90 19.78
C GLY A 76 30.76 16.53 19.22
N LEU A 77 29.81 15.65 18.90
CA LEU A 77 30.10 14.31 18.41
C LEU A 77 30.23 14.27 16.89
N PRO A 78 31.17 13.49 16.34
CA PRO A 78 31.32 13.35 14.90
C PRO A 78 30.17 12.55 14.30
N TYR A 79 29.74 12.96 13.12
CA TYR A 79 28.86 12.17 12.26
C TYR A 79 29.25 12.33 10.80
N VAL A 80 28.92 11.32 10.01
CA VAL A 80 29.10 11.31 8.57
C VAL A 80 27.76 11.16 7.87
N ARG A 81 27.57 11.94 6.81
CA ARG A 81 26.46 11.76 5.86
C ARG A 81 27.03 11.46 4.49
N GLY A 82 26.37 10.58 3.75
CA GLY A 82 26.76 10.28 2.38
C GLY A 82 25.78 9.36 1.69
N LYS A 83 26.24 8.81 0.57
CA LYS A 83 25.48 7.89 -0.26
C LYS A 83 26.18 6.53 -0.34
N TYR A 84 25.46 5.46 -0.07
CA TYR A 84 25.89 4.10 -0.38
C TYR A 84 24.97 3.53 -1.46
N LYS A 85 25.52 3.28 -2.66
CA LYS A 85 24.77 2.73 -3.82
C LYS A 85 23.44 3.46 -4.10
N GLY A 86 23.41 4.78 -3.87
CA GLY A 86 22.23 5.64 -4.05
C GLY A 86 21.40 5.91 -2.78
N TYR A 87 21.59 5.14 -1.71
CA TYR A 87 20.88 5.28 -0.43
C TYR A 87 21.47 6.33 0.47
N ASN A 88 20.62 7.02 1.23
CA ASN A 88 21.07 8.01 2.19
C ASN A 88 21.60 7.31 3.44
N VAL A 89 22.89 7.47 3.72
CA VAL A 89 23.51 6.94 4.93
C VAL A 89 23.83 8.08 5.88
N TYR A 90 23.48 7.87 7.14
CA TYR A 90 23.91 8.68 8.27
C TYR A 90 24.53 7.75 9.28
N VAL A 91 25.76 8.04 9.72
CA VAL A 91 26.44 7.26 10.74
C VAL A 91 27.12 8.19 11.74
N ASN A 92 27.03 7.86 13.01
CA ASN A 92 27.76 8.52 14.10
C ASN A 92 28.23 7.47 15.11
N THR A 93 28.79 7.90 16.22
CA THR A 93 29.29 7.02 17.30
C THR A 93 28.21 6.20 18.04
N HIS A 94 26.93 6.37 17.71
CA HIS A 94 25.81 5.73 18.39
C HIS A 94 24.91 4.91 17.46
N ILE A 95 24.78 5.31 16.20
CA ILE A 95 23.79 4.77 15.28
C ILE A 95 24.25 4.86 13.83
N LEU A 96 23.98 3.80 13.08
CA LEU A 96 23.96 3.78 11.63
C LEU A 96 22.51 3.81 11.16
N LYS A 97 22.20 4.66 10.19
CA LYS A 97 20.91 4.73 9.50
C LYS A 97 21.12 4.65 8.00
N ILE A 98 20.39 3.76 7.35
CA ILE A 98 20.38 3.61 5.88
C ILE A 98 18.93 3.80 5.43
N ASN A 99 18.64 4.91 4.77
CA ASN A 99 17.28 5.31 4.43
C ASN A 99 17.03 5.32 2.92
N ALA A 100 15.74 5.19 2.56
CA ALA A 100 15.22 5.14 1.21
C ALA A 100 15.77 3.94 0.40
N CYS A 101 15.89 2.78 1.05
CA CYS A 101 16.43 1.57 0.43
C CYS A 101 15.35 0.85 -0.38
N SER A 102 15.41 0.96 -1.70
CA SER A 102 14.64 0.09 -2.57
C SER A 102 15.48 -1.15 -2.90
N LEU A 103 15.19 -2.29 -2.28
CA LEU A 103 16.01 -3.49 -2.42
C LEU A 103 16.02 -4.03 -3.86
N CYS A 104 14.91 -3.89 -4.58
CA CYS A 104 14.85 -4.23 -6.01
C CYS A 104 15.81 -3.35 -6.83
N LYS A 105 15.81 -2.02 -6.61
CA LYS A 105 16.76 -1.11 -7.26
C LYS A 105 18.21 -1.42 -6.91
N TYR A 106 18.49 -1.79 -5.66
CA TYR A 106 19.83 -2.17 -5.22
C TYR A 106 20.36 -3.31 -6.07
N TYR A 107 19.52 -4.35 -6.20
CA TYR A 107 19.92 -5.64 -6.72
C TYR A 107 19.89 -5.70 -8.25
N TYR A 108 18.85 -5.12 -8.86
CA TYR A 108 18.62 -5.15 -10.31
C TYR A 108 18.92 -3.83 -11.03
N GLY A 109 19.16 -2.74 -10.30
CA GLY A 109 19.35 -1.40 -10.87
C GLY A 109 18.04 -0.69 -11.30
N ILE A 110 16.92 -1.40 -11.32
CA ILE A 110 15.59 -0.92 -11.75
C ILE A 110 14.47 -1.42 -10.81
N ASN A 111 13.31 -0.74 -10.83
CA ASN A 111 12.16 -0.97 -9.93
C ASN A 111 10.93 -1.60 -10.61
N MET A 112 11.13 -2.47 -11.61
CA MET A 112 10.03 -2.97 -12.46
C MET A 112 9.87 -4.49 -12.49
N HIS A 113 10.39 -5.19 -11.48
CA HIS A 113 10.31 -6.64 -11.42
C HIS A 113 9.68 -7.10 -10.12
N ASP A 114 9.03 -8.25 -10.17
CA ASP A 114 8.79 -9.03 -8.97
C ASP A 114 10.12 -9.21 -8.22
N PHE A 115 10.08 -9.11 -6.90
CA PHE A 115 11.27 -9.22 -6.07
C PHE A 115 11.11 -10.39 -5.10
N PRO A 116 11.44 -11.63 -5.53
CA PRO A 116 11.30 -12.84 -4.72
C PRO A 116 12.06 -12.75 -3.39
N LEU A 117 11.56 -13.44 -2.35
CA LEU A 117 12.21 -13.42 -1.02
C LEU A 117 13.68 -13.89 -1.06
N GLU A 118 14.02 -14.79 -1.96
CA GLU A 118 15.40 -15.24 -2.15
C GLU A 118 16.32 -14.11 -2.66
N ASP A 119 15.80 -13.21 -3.50
CA ASP A 119 16.56 -12.04 -3.94
C ASP A 119 16.54 -10.92 -2.90
N VAL A 120 15.47 -10.81 -2.09
CA VAL A 120 15.46 -9.98 -0.87
C VAL A 120 16.59 -10.40 0.06
N ARG A 121 16.74 -11.71 0.30
CA ARG A 121 17.81 -12.28 1.13
C ARG A 121 19.18 -11.90 0.59
N LYS A 122 19.46 -12.18 -0.68
CA LYS A 122 20.74 -11.85 -1.32
C LYS A 122 21.04 -10.35 -1.30
N ALA A 123 20.04 -9.50 -1.50
CA ALA A 123 20.22 -8.05 -1.44
C ALA A 123 20.60 -7.59 -0.02
N ILE A 124 19.92 -8.11 1.00
CA ILE A 124 20.20 -7.79 2.41
C ILE A 124 21.59 -8.31 2.83
N GLU A 125 21.93 -9.54 2.46
CA GLU A 125 23.25 -10.13 2.75
C GLU A 125 24.38 -9.33 2.11
N ARG A 126 24.24 -8.95 0.82
CA ARG A 126 25.23 -8.11 0.14
C ARG A 126 25.41 -6.74 0.78
N ILE A 127 24.34 -6.11 1.28
CA ILE A 127 24.47 -4.85 2.03
C ILE A 127 25.29 -5.08 3.31
N GLY A 128 25.04 -6.19 4.01
CA GLY A 128 25.79 -6.57 5.21
C GLY A 128 27.26 -6.85 4.94
N GLU A 129 27.56 -7.59 3.87
CA GLU A 129 28.91 -7.90 3.42
C GLU A 129 29.67 -6.64 2.98
N ASP A 130 29.05 -5.79 2.15
CA ASP A 130 29.67 -4.57 1.63
C ASP A 130 30.01 -3.58 2.75
N LEU A 131 29.14 -3.44 3.75
CA LEU A 131 29.31 -2.49 4.86
C LEU A 131 29.94 -3.13 6.10
N ASN A 132 30.24 -4.43 6.05
CA ASN A 132 30.75 -5.24 7.15
C ASN A 132 29.92 -5.09 8.44
N ILE A 133 28.59 -5.22 8.33
CA ILE A 133 27.64 -5.11 9.45
C ILE A 133 26.76 -6.37 9.59
N PRO A 134 26.42 -6.77 10.83
CA PRO A 134 25.55 -7.93 11.08
C PRO A 134 24.08 -7.60 10.85
N MET A 135 23.54 -8.01 9.69
CA MET A 135 22.16 -7.70 9.29
C MET A 135 21.07 -8.33 10.18
N ASP A 136 21.40 -9.37 10.95
CA ASP A 136 20.51 -9.96 11.96
C ASP A 136 20.27 -9.03 13.16
N LYS A 137 21.17 -8.07 13.42
CA LYS A 137 21.02 -7.04 14.46
C LYS A 137 20.43 -5.73 13.92
N VAL A 138 20.35 -5.57 12.60
CA VAL A 138 19.81 -4.36 11.95
C VAL A 138 18.29 -4.32 12.09
N ILE A 139 17.75 -3.23 12.61
CA ILE A 139 16.33 -3.01 12.81
C ILE A 139 15.70 -2.29 11.61
N VAL A 140 14.57 -2.82 11.14
CA VAL A 140 13.72 -2.18 10.15
C VAL A 140 12.82 -1.15 10.83
N THR A 141 12.94 0.10 10.41
CA THR A 141 12.20 1.23 11.00
C THR A 141 11.06 1.74 10.12
N ARG A 142 11.20 1.55 8.80
CA ARG A 142 10.15 1.77 7.79
C ARG A 142 10.13 0.60 6.81
N LEU A 143 8.93 0.25 6.37
CA LEU A 143 8.69 -0.80 5.40
C LEU A 143 7.52 -0.42 4.49
N ASP A 144 7.75 -0.37 3.18
CA ASP A 144 6.74 -0.07 2.17
C ASP A 144 6.58 -1.29 1.26
N LEU A 145 5.41 -1.92 1.31
CA LEU A 145 5.05 -2.99 0.39
C LEU A 145 4.24 -2.41 -0.78
N ALA A 146 4.70 -2.62 -2.01
CA ALA A 146 4.00 -2.18 -3.21
C ALA A 146 3.44 -3.37 -3.99
N MET A 147 2.26 -3.18 -4.56
CA MET A 147 1.57 -4.10 -5.46
C MET A 147 1.10 -3.32 -6.69
N ASP A 148 1.42 -3.80 -7.87
CA ASP A 148 0.87 -3.29 -9.13
C ASP A 148 -0.24 -4.22 -9.64
N LEU A 149 -1.38 -3.63 -10.01
CA LEU A 149 -2.54 -4.31 -10.58
C LEU A 149 -2.90 -3.68 -11.92
N GLU A 150 -2.97 -4.48 -12.98
CA GLU A 150 -3.58 -4.06 -14.23
C GLU A 150 -5.11 -4.08 -14.11
N LEU A 151 -5.79 -2.98 -14.46
CA LEU A 151 -7.25 -2.81 -14.33
C LEU A 151 -7.92 -2.65 -15.70
N GLN A 152 -9.20 -2.99 -15.81
CA GLN A 152 -9.94 -2.84 -17.07
C GLN A 152 -10.21 -1.38 -17.44
N ARG A 153 -10.38 -0.50 -16.45
CA ARG A 153 -10.65 0.93 -16.64
C ARG A 153 -9.56 1.80 -16.01
N SER A 154 -9.69 3.12 -16.16
CA SER A 154 -8.74 4.04 -15.56
C SER A 154 -8.70 3.87 -14.03
N PRO A 155 -7.52 3.73 -13.40
CA PRO A 155 -7.41 3.52 -11.95
C PRO A 155 -8.20 4.52 -11.09
N ILE A 156 -8.31 5.77 -11.53
CA ILE A 156 -9.06 6.80 -10.81
C ILE A 156 -10.56 6.48 -10.65
N GLU A 157 -11.16 5.74 -11.60
CA GLU A 157 -12.56 5.31 -11.52
C GLU A 157 -12.78 4.36 -10.32
N TYR A 158 -11.78 3.55 -9.99
CA TYR A 158 -11.79 2.66 -8.83
C TYR A 158 -11.51 3.43 -7.54
N PHE A 159 -10.55 4.36 -7.56
CA PHE A 159 -10.15 5.10 -6.37
C PHE A 159 -11.22 6.10 -5.90
N ASN A 160 -12.00 6.68 -6.81
CA ASN A 160 -13.15 7.52 -6.47
C ASN A 160 -14.23 6.73 -5.71
N ARG A 161 -14.29 5.41 -5.91
CA ARG A 161 -15.19 4.51 -5.20
C ARG A 161 -14.68 4.13 -3.81
N MET A 162 -13.43 4.45 -3.46
CA MET A 162 -12.87 4.28 -2.10
C MET A 162 -13.12 5.56 -1.29
N LEU A 163 -13.95 5.49 -0.25
CA LEU A 163 -14.55 6.68 0.35
C LEU A 163 -13.94 7.08 1.70
N ASP A 164 -13.69 6.10 2.57
CA ASP A 164 -13.23 6.39 3.94
C ASP A 164 -12.55 5.17 4.55
N LEU A 165 -11.65 5.40 5.50
CA LEU A 165 -11.07 4.34 6.32
C LEU A 165 -11.10 4.82 7.78
N PRO A 166 -11.88 4.17 8.67
CA PRO A 166 -12.02 4.63 10.05
C PRO A 166 -10.67 4.85 10.74
N TYR A 167 -10.53 5.98 11.44
CA TYR A 167 -9.30 6.44 12.13
C TYR A 167 -8.16 6.95 11.24
N PHE A 168 -8.30 6.86 9.92
CA PHE A 168 -7.30 7.40 8.99
C PHE A 168 -7.74 8.77 8.50
N ARG A 169 -6.77 9.65 8.26
CA ARG A 169 -6.99 10.84 7.43
C ARG A 169 -6.99 10.37 5.98
N CYS A 170 -8.00 10.79 5.23
CA CYS A 170 -8.07 10.52 3.79
C CYS A 170 -7.63 11.77 3.03
N HIS A 171 -6.94 11.56 1.91
CA HIS A 171 -6.58 12.61 0.97
C HIS A 171 -6.71 12.07 -0.45
N SER A 172 -7.67 12.60 -1.22
CA SER A 172 -7.82 12.31 -2.64
C SER A 172 -7.12 13.37 -3.50
N TYR A 173 -6.56 12.93 -4.62
CA TYR A 173 -5.93 13.78 -5.64
C TYR A 173 -6.27 13.24 -7.04
N SER A 174 -5.86 13.95 -8.10
CA SER A 174 -6.31 13.69 -9.48
C SER A 174 -6.01 12.28 -10.01
N THR A 175 -5.04 11.59 -9.43
CA THR A 175 -4.59 10.25 -9.85
C THR A 175 -4.69 9.20 -8.76
N GLY A 176 -5.27 9.49 -7.59
CA GLY A 176 -5.23 8.55 -6.49
C GLY A 176 -5.85 9.01 -5.18
N ILE A 177 -5.68 8.17 -4.17
CA ILE A 177 -6.19 8.36 -2.82
C ILE A 177 -5.21 7.77 -1.80
N THR A 178 -5.03 8.48 -0.69
CA THR A 178 -4.20 8.05 0.43
C THR A 178 -5.02 8.05 1.71
N PHE A 179 -4.95 6.94 2.45
CA PHE A 179 -5.40 6.84 3.82
C PHE A 179 -4.19 6.78 4.74
N GLN A 180 -4.05 7.72 5.68
CA GLN A 180 -2.87 7.80 6.54
C GLN A 180 -3.18 7.97 8.03
N THR A 181 -2.34 7.36 8.84
CA THR A 181 -2.17 7.61 10.28
C THR A 181 -0.74 8.09 10.54
N ALA A 182 -0.39 8.35 11.80
CA ALA A 182 1.00 8.59 12.19
C ALA A 182 1.90 7.35 12.03
N GLU A 183 1.33 6.16 11.92
CA GLU A 183 2.08 4.88 12.00
C GLU A 183 2.18 4.17 10.65
N LYS A 184 1.16 4.33 9.80
CA LYS A 184 1.07 3.67 8.50
C LYS A 184 0.17 4.41 7.53
N GLU A 185 0.34 4.09 6.26
CA GLU A 185 -0.38 4.65 5.12
C GLU A 185 -0.80 3.53 4.17
N LEU A 186 -1.93 3.73 3.53
CA LEU A 186 -2.48 2.90 2.47
C LEU A 186 -2.70 3.82 1.27
N LEU A 187 -1.92 3.65 0.21
CA LEU A 187 -1.93 4.52 -0.96
C LEU A 187 -2.40 3.74 -2.18
N PHE A 188 -3.22 4.39 -3.00
CA PHE A 188 -3.67 3.86 -4.27
C PHE A 188 -3.54 4.95 -5.33
N TYR A 189 -2.81 4.69 -6.41
CA TYR A 189 -2.63 5.67 -7.47
C TYR A 189 -2.40 5.06 -8.85
N ASP A 190 -2.66 5.88 -9.86
CA ASP A 190 -2.45 5.55 -11.28
C ASP A 190 -0.95 5.60 -11.59
N LYS A 191 -0.32 4.42 -11.59
CA LYS A 191 1.10 4.25 -11.83
C LYS A 191 1.46 4.49 -13.30
N GLY A 192 0.54 4.12 -14.21
CA GLY A 192 0.70 4.38 -15.64
C GLY A 192 0.89 5.87 -15.90
N LYS A 193 0.01 6.72 -15.34
CA LYS A 193 0.13 8.17 -15.43
C LYS A 193 1.36 8.73 -14.74
N GLU A 194 1.72 8.22 -13.56
CA GLU A 194 2.93 8.67 -12.84
C GLU A 194 4.21 8.43 -13.65
N GLN A 195 4.25 7.36 -14.44
CA GLN A 195 5.37 7.07 -15.36
C GLN A 195 5.25 7.76 -16.72
N GLY A 196 4.23 8.58 -16.95
CA GLY A 196 3.97 9.21 -18.26
C GLY A 196 3.51 8.24 -19.34
N SER A 197 3.03 7.04 -18.97
CA SER A 197 2.49 6.05 -19.89
C SER A 197 0.99 6.26 -20.07
N ASN A 198 0.57 6.52 -21.31
CA ASN A 198 -0.85 6.71 -21.65
C ASN A 198 -1.59 5.39 -21.94
N ASN A 199 -0.89 4.25 -21.98
CA ASN A 199 -1.43 3.01 -22.57
C ASN A 199 -1.65 1.86 -21.57
N LYS A 200 -1.48 2.10 -20.26
CA LYS A 200 -1.67 1.04 -19.26
C LYS A 200 -2.45 1.52 -18.05
N ASN A 201 -3.57 0.86 -17.76
CA ASN A 201 -4.39 1.06 -16.57
C ASN A 201 -3.76 0.35 -15.37
N ILE A 202 -2.55 0.75 -14.98
CA ILE A 202 -1.84 0.14 -13.84
C ILE A 202 -2.15 0.94 -12.58
N ALA A 203 -2.83 0.30 -11.63
CA ALA A 203 -2.99 0.78 -10.27
C ALA A 203 -1.84 0.29 -9.40
N ARG A 204 -1.12 1.20 -8.75
CA ARG A 204 -0.22 0.85 -7.65
C ARG A 204 -0.92 0.99 -6.32
N CYS A 205 -0.82 -0.06 -5.51
CA CYS A 205 -1.31 -0.15 -4.15
C CYS A 205 -0.10 -0.26 -3.21
N GLU A 206 0.09 0.70 -2.31
CA GLU A 206 1.19 0.69 -1.35
C GLU A 206 0.68 0.59 0.10
N PHE A 207 1.28 -0.31 0.87
CA PHE A 207 1.15 -0.36 2.31
C PHE A 207 2.45 0.09 2.96
N ARG A 208 2.47 1.35 3.40
CA ARG A 208 3.63 1.99 4.00
C ARG A 208 3.53 1.98 5.51
N ILE A 209 4.49 1.34 6.17
CA ILE A 209 4.59 1.23 7.62
C ILE A 209 5.71 2.14 8.09
N LYS A 210 5.35 3.30 8.65
CA LYS A 210 6.28 4.33 9.14
C LYS A 210 6.80 4.06 10.55
N LYS A 211 6.09 3.21 11.31
CA LYS A 211 6.46 2.79 12.67
C LYS A 211 6.34 1.27 12.78
N VAL A 212 7.30 0.56 12.19
CA VAL A 212 7.31 -0.92 12.10
C VAL A 212 7.10 -1.57 13.46
N ARG A 213 7.85 -1.15 14.49
CA ARG A 213 7.70 -1.70 15.84
C ARG A 213 6.28 -1.62 16.41
N ARG A 214 5.54 -0.55 16.13
CA ARG A 214 4.16 -0.40 16.62
C ARG A 214 3.18 -1.26 15.82
N CYS A 215 3.41 -1.40 14.51
CA CYS A 215 2.57 -2.22 13.66
C CYS A 215 2.68 -3.70 14.04
N PHE A 216 3.89 -4.20 14.28
CA PHE A 216 4.17 -5.61 14.57
C PHE A 216 4.20 -5.95 16.07
N GLY A 217 4.17 -4.96 16.97
CA GLY A 217 4.25 -5.18 18.42
C GLY A 217 5.64 -5.55 18.94
N GLY A 218 6.64 -5.60 18.07
CA GLY A 218 8.02 -5.97 18.39
C GLY A 218 9.01 -5.39 17.38
N SER A 219 10.30 -5.48 17.68
CA SER A 219 11.34 -5.11 16.71
C SER A 219 11.32 -6.09 15.54
N VAL A 220 11.48 -5.57 14.32
CA VAL A 220 11.65 -6.37 13.11
C VAL A 220 13.08 -6.19 12.65
N THR A 221 13.83 -7.27 12.50
CA THR A 221 15.20 -7.23 12.01
C THR A 221 15.23 -7.33 10.48
N ALA A 222 16.35 -6.96 9.84
CA ALA A 222 16.46 -7.08 8.39
C ALA A 222 16.37 -8.54 7.93
N SER A 223 16.88 -9.49 8.73
CA SER A 223 16.77 -10.92 8.42
C SER A 223 15.33 -11.43 8.35
N MET A 224 14.41 -10.86 9.12
CA MET A 224 12.99 -11.23 9.07
C MET A 224 12.33 -10.90 7.72
N LEU A 225 12.87 -9.97 6.93
CA LEU A 225 12.24 -9.54 5.67
C LEU A 225 12.17 -10.66 4.60
N TYR A 226 13.01 -11.68 4.72
CA TYR A 226 12.99 -12.87 3.86
C TYR A 226 12.48 -14.13 4.57
N ASP A 227 11.92 -13.99 5.78
CA ASP A 227 11.22 -15.09 6.45
C ASP A 227 9.81 -15.26 5.85
N PRO A 228 9.43 -16.46 5.39
CA PRO A 228 8.10 -16.71 4.80
C PRO A 228 6.94 -16.40 5.76
N SER A 229 7.11 -16.63 7.06
CA SER A 229 6.05 -16.37 8.05
C SER A 229 5.86 -14.86 8.26
N PHE A 230 6.94 -14.10 8.35
CA PHE A 230 6.90 -12.64 8.42
C PHE A 230 6.27 -12.04 7.16
N TRP A 231 6.63 -12.56 5.97
CA TRP A 231 6.02 -12.14 4.71
C TRP A 231 4.50 -12.35 4.72
N ASN A 232 4.05 -13.55 5.12
CA ASN A 232 2.62 -13.85 5.22
C ASN A 232 1.90 -12.92 6.22
N ASP A 233 2.48 -12.63 7.39
CA ASP A 233 1.92 -11.67 8.35
C ASP A 233 1.83 -10.24 7.75
N LEU A 234 2.83 -9.82 6.98
CA LEU A 234 2.79 -8.54 6.27
C LEU A 234 1.64 -8.49 5.25
N LEU A 235 1.44 -9.56 4.46
CA LEU A 235 0.32 -9.67 3.52
C LEU A 235 -1.02 -9.62 4.24
N ASP A 236 -1.15 -10.33 5.37
CA ASP A 236 -2.38 -10.36 6.18
C ASP A 236 -2.71 -8.98 6.76
N ARG A 237 -1.70 -8.22 7.17
CA ARG A 237 -1.87 -6.83 7.63
C ARG A 237 -2.29 -5.89 6.51
N PHE A 238 -1.72 -6.04 5.32
CA PHE A 238 -2.13 -5.26 4.15
C PHE A 238 -3.60 -5.55 3.81
N LEU A 239 -3.98 -6.83 3.72
CA LEU A 239 -5.35 -7.27 3.48
C LEU A 239 -6.32 -6.77 4.56
N SER A 240 -5.93 -6.83 5.83
CA SER A 240 -6.74 -6.37 6.96
C SER A 240 -6.99 -4.86 6.93
N CYS A 241 -6.00 -4.06 6.52
CA CYS A 241 -6.17 -2.63 6.30
C CYS A 241 -7.12 -2.36 5.11
N TYR A 242 -6.86 -3.00 3.97
CA TYR A 242 -7.69 -2.84 2.77
C TYR A 242 -9.15 -3.24 3.01
N SER A 243 -9.39 -4.37 3.69
CA SER A 243 -10.74 -4.88 3.94
C SER A 243 -11.63 -3.96 4.81
N LYS A 244 -11.03 -2.96 5.47
CA LYS A 244 -11.73 -1.97 6.28
C LYS A 244 -12.09 -0.70 5.51
N VAL A 245 -11.59 -0.55 4.28
CA VAL A 245 -11.91 0.59 3.41
C VAL A 245 -13.41 0.57 3.11
N LYS A 246 -14.07 1.68 3.42
CA LYS A 246 -15.46 1.93 3.02
C LYS A 246 -15.47 2.35 1.58
N VAL A 247 -16.34 1.69 0.83
CA VAL A 247 -16.48 1.87 -0.62
C VAL A 247 -17.86 2.43 -0.92
N SER A 248 -18.07 2.93 -2.12
CA SER A 248 -19.38 3.39 -2.54
C SER A 248 -20.32 2.24 -2.88
N LYS A 249 -21.61 2.44 -2.62
CA LYS A 249 -22.68 1.62 -3.20
C LYS A 249 -22.78 1.85 -4.70
N GLU A 250 -23.24 0.82 -5.40
CA GLU A 250 -23.69 0.98 -6.77
C GLU A 250 -24.97 1.80 -6.84
N SER A 251 -25.07 2.61 -7.89
CA SER A 251 -26.29 3.38 -8.15
C SER A 251 -27.40 2.44 -8.58
N LEU A 252 -28.63 2.71 -8.13
CA LEU A 252 -29.76 1.88 -8.54
C LEU A 252 -30.09 2.15 -10.02
N PRO A 253 -30.45 1.11 -10.79
CA PRO A 253 -30.90 1.31 -12.16
C PRO A 253 -32.24 2.05 -12.19
N LEU A 254 -32.51 2.72 -13.31
CA LEU A 254 -33.65 3.65 -13.45
C LEU A 254 -35.01 3.00 -13.15
N ASP A 255 -35.20 1.73 -13.51
CA ASP A 255 -36.41 0.96 -13.27
C ASP A 255 -36.70 0.70 -11.78
N LYS A 256 -35.68 0.83 -10.92
CA LYS A 256 -35.80 0.70 -9.46
C LYS A 256 -36.10 2.03 -8.78
N ILE A 257 -36.11 3.14 -9.52
CA ILE A 257 -36.41 4.47 -8.98
C ILE A 257 -37.93 4.66 -8.99
N ASN A 258 -38.56 4.46 -7.82
CA ASN A 258 -40.01 4.57 -7.65
C ASN A 258 -40.47 5.87 -6.94
N GLY A 259 -39.58 6.84 -6.75
CA GLY A 259 -39.93 8.11 -6.12
C GLY A 259 -38.77 9.08 -5.96
N ILE A 260 -39.12 10.35 -5.70
CA ILE A 260 -38.17 11.48 -5.64
C ILE A 260 -37.05 11.30 -4.60
N LYS A 261 -37.34 10.60 -3.49
CA LYS A 261 -36.36 10.32 -2.44
C LYS A 261 -35.26 9.40 -2.95
N ILE A 262 -35.64 8.30 -3.62
CA ILE A 262 -34.68 7.35 -4.20
C ILE A 262 -33.89 8.04 -5.31
N LEU A 263 -34.56 8.83 -6.16
CA LEU A 263 -33.88 9.59 -7.21
C LEU A 263 -32.77 10.51 -6.65
N LYS A 264 -33.06 11.23 -5.55
CA LYS A 264 -32.08 12.09 -4.87
C LYS A 264 -30.92 11.29 -4.25
N ASP A 265 -31.22 10.16 -3.62
CA ASP A 265 -30.19 9.29 -3.03
C ASP A 265 -29.30 8.69 -4.14
N CYS A 266 -29.86 8.27 -5.29
CA CYS A 266 -29.10 7.80 -6.47
C CYS A 266 -28.23 8.89 -7.08
N ALA A 267 -28.78 10.09 -7.30
CA ALA A 267 -28.01 11.22 -7.84
C ALA A 267 -26.83 11.60 -6.93
N LEU A 268 -27.01 11.49 -5.61
CA LEU A 268 -25.94 11.68 -4.64
C LEU A 268 -24.87 10.57 -4.73
N CYS A 269 -25.30 9.31 -4.83
CA CYS A 269 -24.38 8.18 -5.06
C CYS A 269 -23.59 8.37 -6.35
N ASP A 270 -24.24 8.69 -7.47
CA ASP A 270 -23.57 8.93 -8.77
C ASP A 270 -22.54 10.05 -8.69
N TYR A 271 -22.88 11.14 -8.00
CA TYR A 271 -21.93 12.23 -7.80
C TYR A 271 -20.71 11.77 -7.00
N VAL A 272 -20.91 11.04 -5.89
CA VAL A 272 -19.82 10.50 -5.08
C VAL A 272 -18.99 9.49 -5.87
N ASN A 273 -19.61 8.62 -6.67
CA ASN A 273 -18.95 7.62 -7.49
C ASN A 273 -18.00 8.25 -8.52
N ARG A 274 -18.40 9.38 -9.10
CA ARG A 274 -17.62 10.09 -10.12
C ARG A 274 -16.52 10.99 -9.55
N ASN A 275 -16.75 11.58 -8.38
CA ASN A 275 -15.89 12.65 -7.84
C ASN A 275 -15.15 12.27 -6.55
N GLY A 276 -15.47 11.12 -5.95
CA GLY A 276 -14.99 10.73 -4.64
C GLY A 276 -15.68 11.48 -3.50
N PHE A 277 -15.52 10.96 -2.28
CA PHE A 277 -16.10 11.55 -1.08
C PHE A 277 -15.20 12.60 -0.42
N ASP A 278 -13.87 12.44 -0.48
CA ASP A 278 -12.94 13.34 0.20
C ASP A 278 -12.98 14.79 -0.33
N PRO A 279 -13.06 15.05 -1.65
CA PRO A 279 -13.20 16.42 -2.17
C PRO A 279 -14.49 17.09 -1.70
N LEU A 280 -15.61 16.34 -1.73
CA LEU A 280 -16.91 16.83 -1.25
C LEU A 280 -16.87 17.17 0.25
N ARG A 281 -16.28 16.28 1.07
CA ARG A 281 -16.09 16.50 2.51
C ARG A 281 -15.22 17.72 2.79
N SER A 282 -14.15 17.91 2.02
CA SER A 282 -13.24 19.05 2.14
C SER A 282 -13.94 20.37 1.77
N GLY A 283 -14.77 20.36 0.72
CA GLY A 283 -15.61 21.50 0.35
C GLY A 283 -16.56 21.91 1.47
N PHE A 284 -17.28 20.97 2.08
CA PHE A 284 -18.16 21.28 3.22
C PHE A 284 -17.39 21.82 4.44
N LYS A 285 -16.20 21.27 4.73
CA LYS A 285 -15.35 21.77 5.83
C LYS A 285 -14.84 23.19 5.57
N ALA A 286 -14.52 23.54 4.32
CA ALA A 286 -14.14 24.89 3.95
C ALA A 286 -15.28 25.87 4.23
N ARG A 287 -16.50 25.57 3.77
CA ARG A 287 -17.68 26.39 4.03
C ARG A 287 -18.00 26.59 5.52
N VAL A 288 -17.70 25.60 6.36
CA VAL A 288 -17.82 25.76 7.82
C VAL A 288 -16.79 26.74 8.37
N ARG A 289 -15.53 26.62 7.92
CA ARG A 289 -14.43 27.52 8.32
C ARG A 289 -14.69 28.96 7.87
N ASP A 290 -15.32 29.13 6.72
CA ASP A 290 -15.63 30.43 6.13
C ASP A 290 -16.93 31.05 6.70
N GLY A 291 -17.59 30.35 7.64
CA GLY A 291 -18.82 30.81 8.30
C GLY A 291 -20.10 30.67 7.47
N GLU A 292 -20.02 30.11 6.26
CA GLU A 292 -21.16 29.92 5.35
C GLU A 292 -22.06 28.74 5.71
N LEU A 293 -21.55 27.79 6.51
CA LEU A 293 -22.26 26.59 6.90
C LEU A 293 -22.08 26.30 8.39
N ALA A 294 -23.18 26.10 9.11
CA ALA A 294 -23.11 25.71 10.51
C ALA A 294 -22.47 24.32 10.67
N GLN A 295 -21.60 24.16 11.67
CA GLN A 295 -20.92 22.88 11.94
C GLN A 295 -21.90 21.71 12.13
N ARG A 296 -23.04 21.94 12.81
CA ARG A 296 -24.10 20.93 12.99
C ARG A 296 -24.73 20.50 11.66
N ALA A 297 -24.97 21.46 10.77
CA ALA A 297 -25.52 21.17 9.44
C ALA A 297 -24.53 20.35 8.61
N CYS A 298 -23.25 20.73 8.59
CA CYS A 298 -22.19 19.98 7.93
C CYS A 298 -22.12 18.53 8.43
N LYS A 299 -22.17 18.32 9.76
CA LYS A 299 -22.18 16.97 10.35
C LYS A 299 -23.37 16.14 9.85
N SER A 300 -24.58 16.71 9.88
CA SER A 300 -25.80 16.04 9.41
C SER A 300 -25.74 15.67 7.92
N ILE A 301 -25.25 16.58 7.07
CA ILE A 301 -25.06 16.34 5.64
C ILE A 301 -24.09 15.18 5.41
N ILE A 302 -22.94 15.19 6.10
CA ILE A 302 -21.95 14.12 5.99
C ILE A 302 -22.52 12.77 6.45
N GLU A 303 -23.26 12.72 7.56
CA GLU A 303 -23.91 11.50 8.04
C GLU A 303 -24.94 10.96 7.04
N LYS A 304 -25.71 11.86 6.40
CA LYS A 304 -26.65 11.48 5.34
C LYS A 304 -25.94 10.92 4.12
N ILE A 305 -24.86 11.54 3.65
CA ILE A 305 -24.03 11.03 2.55
C ILE A 305 -23.50 9.64 2.91
N LYS A 306 -22.93 9.46 4.10
CA LYS A 306 -22.43 8.14 4.55
C LYS A 306 -23.52 7.09 4.52
N LYS A 307 -24.71 7.38 5.05
CA LYS A 307 -25.84 6.45 5.08
C LYS A 307 -26.30 6.06 3.67
N CYS A 308 -26.36 7.02 2.75
CA CYS A 308 -26.84 6.79 1.40
C CYS A 308 -25.80 6.08 0.55
N CYS A 309 -24.56 6.56 0.54
CA CYS A 309 -23.55 6.19 -0.44
C CYS A 309 -22.55 5.13 0.04
N PHE A 310 -22.35 4.93 1.35
CA PHE A 310 -21.27 4.04 1.80
C PHE A 310 -21.74 2.60 1.91
N SER A 311 -20.89 1.68 1.47
CA SER A 311 -20.99 0.26 1.70
C SER A 311 -19.72 -0.32 2.33
N SER A 312 -19.81 -1.58 2.72
CA SER A 312 -18.64 -2.42 2.97
C SER A 312 -18.33 -3.21 1.70
N GLN A 313 -17.07 -3.62 1.52
CA GLN A 313 -16.68 -4.45 0.38
C GLN A 313 -17.56 -5.71 0.29
N GLY A 314 -17.89 -6.12 -0.94
CA GLY A 314 -18.71 -7.31 -1.23
C GLY A 314 -20.21 -7.17 -0.97
N LYS A 315 -20.73 -5.96 -0.70
CA LYS A 315 -22.17 -5.71 -0.52
C LYS A 315 -22.62 -4.51 -1.32
N ASP A 316 -23.57 -4.68 -2.23
CA ASP A 316 -24.18 -3.58 -3.02
C ASP A 316 -23.12 -2.70 -3.71
N VAL A 317 -22.00 -3.27 -4.14
CA VAL A 317 -20.88 -2.55 -4.78
C VAL A 317 -20.97 -2.66 -6.31
N GLY A 318 -20.35 -1.71 -7.01
CA GLY A 318 -20.29 -1.70 -8.46
C GLY A 318 -19.19 -2.59 -9.04
N PRO A 319 -19.21 -2.82 -10.37
CA PRO A 319 -18.25 -3.69 -11.05
C PRO A 319 -16.79 -3.25 -10.88
N GLU A 320 -16.53 -1.95 -10.73
CA GLU A 320 -15.17 -1.47 -10.48
C GLU A 320 -14.61 -2.00 -9.15
N ILE A 321 -15.38 -1.90 -8.05
CA ILE A 321 -14.95 -2.40 -6.75
C ILE A 321 -14.88 -3.93 -6.74
N GLU A 322 -15.78 -4.62 -7.43
CA GLU A 322 -15.74 -6.08 -7.55
C GLU A 322 -14.47 -6.57 -8.26
N GLU A 323 -14.14 -6.00 -9.41
CA GLU A 323 -12.91 -6.34 -10.14
C GLU A 323 -11.68 -6.08 -9.27
N PHE A 324 -11.60 -4.90 -8.64
CA PHE A 324 -10.46 -4.53 -7.82
C PHE A 324 -10.31 -5.46 -6.61
N ASP A 325 -11.39 -5.76 -5.90
CA ASP A 325 -11.37 -6.64 -4.72
C ASP A 325 -10.91 -8.05 -5.10
N VAL A 326 -11.42 -8.60 -6.22
CA VAL A 326 -11.00 -9.89 -6.75
C VAL A 326 -9.51 -9.89 -7.10
N LYS A 327 -9.03 -8.89 -7.85
CA LYS A 327 -7.62 -8.80 -8.25
C LYS A 327 -6.70 -8.63 -7.05
N PHE A 328 -7.03 -7.71 -6.14
CA PHE A 328 -6.25 -7.42 -4.95
C PHE A 328 -6.11 -8.67 -4.05
N ARG A 329 -7.24 -9.33 -3.73
CA ARG A 329 -7.24 -10.52 -2.88
C ARG A 329 -6.55 -11.70 -3.54
N SER A 330 -6.79 -11.93 -4.83
CA SER A 330 -6.18 -13.04 -5.57
C SER A 330 -4.68 -12.87 -5.68
N PHE A 331 -4.20 -11.65 -5.93
CA PHE A 331 -2.77 -11.38 -6.00
C PHE A 331 -2.07 -11.56 -4.65
N LEU A 332 -2.67 -11.08 -3.55
CA LEU A 332 -2.15 -11.36 -2.21
C LEU A 332 -2.09 -12.86 -1.93
N LYS A 333 -3.13 -13.62 -2.30
CA LYS A 333 -3.16 -15.07 -2.13
C LYS A 333 -2.04 -15.77 -2.92
N LEU A 334 -1.81 -15.35 -4.17
CA LEU A 334 -0.76 -15.89 -5.04
C LEU A 334 0.65 -15.67 -4.47
N LYS A 335 0.87 -14.58 -3.74
CA LYS A 335 2.17 -14.23 -3.15
C LYS A 335 2.40 -14.84 -1.77
N ARG A 336 1.47 -15.64 -1.24
CA ARG A 336 1.67 -16.33 0.04
C ARG A 336 2.61 -17.52 -0.12
N PHE A 337 3.34 -17.81 0.94
CA PHE A 337 4.04 -19.09 1.10
C PHE A 337 3.17 -20.03 1.92
N ASP A 338 3.20 -21.32 1.58
CA ASP A 338 2.46 -22.38 2.27
C ASP A 338 3.10 -22.79 3.61
#